data_AF-A0A9D6WLL4-F1
#
_entry.id   AF-A0A9D6WLL4-F1
#
_cell.length_a   1.000
_cell.length_b   1.000
_cell.length_c   1.000
_cell.angle_alpha   90.00
_cell.angle_beta   90.00
_cell.angle_gamma   90.00
#
_symmetry.space_group_name_H-M   'P 1'
#
loop_
_entity.id
_entity.type
_entity.pdbx_description
1 polymer ?
#
loop_
_entity_poly.entity_id
_entity_poly.type
_entity_poly.pdbx_seq_one_letter_code
_entity_poly.pdbx_strand_id
1 'polypeptide(L)'
;MPTPDQFAPFLYILLGALIVFILFQLHHWAQRARTRAQNPKSFDVHLVGDVSTREPTARDWRWDSLTEREMQVARLIARGNSNAEIARALGIKPRTVDAHIQKIYSKLDVHSRTELAYLIRDLVD
;
A
#
# COMPACT_ATOMS: atom_id res chain seq x y z
N MET A 1 46.54 5.97 -11.54
CA MET A 1 45.51 5.25 -12.32
C MET A 1 44.89 4.24 -11.38
N PRO A 2 43.61 4.36 -11.02
CA PRO A 2 43.07 3.62 -9.89
C PRO A 2 42.70 2.21 -10.41
N THR A 3 43.13 1.13 -9.73
CA THR A 3 43.03 -0.27 -10.21
C THR A 3 41.57 -0.74 -10.28
N PRO A 4 41.20 -1.61 -11.24
CA PRO A 4 39.81 -2.09 -11.37
C PRO A 4 39.26 -2.84 -10.13
N ASP A 5 40.09 -3.19 -9.14
CA ASP A 5 39.69 -3.90 -7.93
C ASP A 5 39.15 -3.00 -6.79
N GLN A 6 39.44 -1.70 -6.80
CA GLN A 6 39.13 -0.80 -5.68
C GLN A 6 37.62 -0.46 -5.54
N PHE A 7 36.81 -0.77 -6.56
CA PHE A 7 35.36 -0.58 -6.56
C PHE A 7 34.57 -1.88 -6.31
N ALA A 8 35.26 -3.03 -6.33
CA ALA A 8 34.67 -4.33 -6.05
C ALA A 8 33.92 -4.40 -4.69
N PRO A 9 34.43 -3.88 -3.56
CA PRO A 9 33.75 -4.02 -2.28
C PRO A 9 32.40 -3.30 -2.22
N PHE A 10 32.27 -2.14 -2.89
CA PHE A 10 31.01 -1.40 -2.94
C PHE A 10 29.96 -2.09 -3.82
N LEU A 11 30.40 -2.72 -4.90
CA LEU A 11 29.56 -3.54 -5.77
C LEU A 11 28.97 -4.74 -5.01
N TYR A 12 29.76 -5.43 -4.19
CA TYR A 12 29.28 -6.58 -3.40
C TYR A 12 28.32 -6.19 -2.28
N ILE A 13 28.51 -5.03 -1.63
CA ILE A 13 27.60 -4.54 -0.58
C ILE A 13 26.23 -4.17 -1.19
N LEU A 14 26.22 -3.47 -2.33
CA LEU A 14 24.99 -3.10 -3.02
C LEU A 14 24.27 -4.32 -3.61
N LEU A 15 25.02 -5.26 -4.19
CA LEU A 15 24.48 -6.51 -4.71
C LEU A 15 23.92 -7.39 -3.57
N GLY A 16 24.61 -7.47 -2.43
CA GLY A 16 24.18 -8.22 -1.25
C GLY A 16 22.89 -7.66 -0.64
N ALA A 17 22.80 -6.33 -0.48
CA ALA A 17 21.59 -5.68 -0.01
C ALA A 17 20.40 -5.87 -0.98
N LEU A 18 20.67 -5.83 -2.29
CA LEU A 18 19.65 -6.08 -3.31
C LEU A 18 19.20 -7.55 -3.32
N ILE A 19 20.11 -8.51 -3.12
CA ILE A 19 19.79 -9.94 -3.02
C ILE A 19 18.94 -10.22 -1.77
N VAL A 20 19.32 -9.69 -0.60
CA VAL A 20 18.51 -9.84 0.62
C VAL A 20 17.13 -9.20 0.46
N PHE A 21 17.04 -8.06 -0.23
CA PHE A 21 15.76 -7.40 -0.53
C PHE A 21 14.90 -8.19 -1.52
N ILE A 22 15.50 -8.75 -2.58
CA ILE A 22 14.81 -9.61 -3.56
C ILE A 22 14.33 -10.91 -2.89
N LEU A 23 15.17 -11.52 -2.04
CA LEU A 23 14.80 -12.69 -1.25
C LEU A 23 13.70 -12.38 -0.23
N PHE A 24 13.69 -11.19 0.38
CA PHE A 24 12.62 -10.74 1.27
C PHE A 24 11.30 -10.50 0.52
N GLN A 25 11.36 -9.92 -0.69
CA GLN A 25 10.19 -9.78 -1.56
C GLN A 25 9.64 -11.15 -2.01
N LEU A 26 10.52 -12.12 -2.30
CA LEU A 26 10.12 -13.50 -2.62
C LEU A 26 9.54 -14.23 -1.38
N HIS A 27 10.13 -14.08 -0.20
CA HIS A 27 9.64 -14.70 1.03
C HIS A 27 8.26 -14.16 1.43
N HIS A 28 8.03 -12.85 1.23
CA HIS A 28 6.75 -12.23 1.55
C HIS A 28 5.62 -12.58 0.55
N TRP A 29 5.96 -13.07 -0.65
CA TRP A 29 4.99 -13.64 -1.62
C TRP A 29 4.57 -15.06 -1.20
N ALA A 30 5.50 -15.87 -0.69
CA ALA A 30 5.25 -17.26 -0.30
C ALA A 30 4.51 -17.45 1.04
N GLN A 31 4.37 -16.41 1.87
CA GLN A 31 3.56 -16.48 3.10
C GLN A 31 2.10 -16.04 2.93
N ARG A 32 1.75 -15.34 1.84
CA ARG A 32 0.37 -14.86 1.58
C ARG A 32 -0.51 -15.83 0.80
N ALA A 33 0.01 -17.02 0.46
CA ALA A 33 -0.79 -18.12 -0.08
C ALA A 33 -1.50 -18.94 1.02
N ARG A 34 -1.22 -18.69 2.31
CA ARG A 34 -1.87 -19.36 3.46
C ARG A 34 -2.91 -18.52 4.20
N THR A 35 -3.23 -17.31 3.72
CA THR A 35 -4.28 -16.48 4.31
C THR A 35 -5.57 -16.50 3.48
N ARG A 36 -5.85 -17.63 2.79
CA ARG A 36 -7.21 -17.98 2.34
C ARG A 36 -8.06 -18.61 3.45
N ALA A 37 -7.46 -18.90 4.61
CA ALA A 37 -8.10 -19.58 5.74
C ALA A 37 -8.04 -18.81 7.07
N GLN A 38 -7.78 -17.49 7.05
CA GLN A 38 -7.75 -16.63 8.26
C GLN A 38 -8.74 -15.45 8.20
N ASN A 39 -9.82 -15.56 7.43
CA ASN A 39 -11.04 -14.81 7.72
C ASN A 39 -12.13 -15.71 8.35
N PRO A 40 -11.93 -16.27 9.56
CA PRO A 40 -13.03 -16.79 10.34
C PRO A 40 -13.45 -15.76 11.39
N LYS A 41 -14.58 -15.09 11.11
CA LYS A 41 -15.60 -14.63 12.05
C LYS A 41 -15.25 -13.43 12.96
N SER A 42 -16.28 -12.58 13.08
CA SER A 42 -16.56 -11.67 14.20
C SER A 42 -15.48 -10.64 14.53
N PHE A 43 -15.48 -9.52 13.80
CA PHE A 43 -15.31 -8.25 14.49
C PHE A 43 -16.62 -7.98 15.22
N ASP A 44 -16.64 -8.20 16.54
CA ASP A 44 -17.76 -7.80 17.38
C ASP A 44 -17.93 -6.29 17.24
N VAL A 45 -19.02 -5.89 16.58
CA VAL A 45 -19.48 -4.50 16.53
C VAL A 45 -19.85 -4.10 17.95
N HIS A 46 -18.86 -3.58 18.68
CA HIS A 46 -19.09 -2.98 19.99
C HIS A 46 -19.83 -1.65 19.75
N LEU A 47 -21.13 -1.68 20.01
CA LEU A 47 -22.08 -0.59 19.84
C LEU A 47 -21.63 0.64 20.66
N VAL A 48 -21.06 1.63 19.99
CA VAL A 48 -20.94 3.00 20.52
C VAL A 48 -21.60 3.94 19.52
N GLY A 49 -22.79 4.41 19.90
CA GLY A 49 -23.39 5.67 19.47
C GLY A 49 -23.76 5.83 17.99
N ASP A 50 -25.05 5.68 17.71
CA ASP A 50 -25.78 6.30 16.58
C ASP A 50 -25.13 6.17 15.19
N VAL A 51 -25.06 4.94 14.68
CA VAL A 51 -24.81 4.69 13.25
C VAL A 51 -26.15 4.49 12.58
N SER A 52 -26.57 5.50 11.80
CA SER A 52 -27.63 5.37 10.80
C SER A 52 -27.44 4.04 10.05
N THR A 53 -28.48 3.20 10.02
CA THR A 53 -28.54 1.91 9.33
C THR A 53 -28.47 2.08 7.82
N ARG A 54 -27.34 2.58 7.31
CA ARG A 54 -26.95 2.37 5.92
C ARG A 54 -26.36 0.97 5.90
N GLU A 55 -26.99 0.05 5.17
CA GLU A 55 -26.35 -1.23 4.90
C GLU A 55 -24.95 -0.92 4.32
N PRO A 56 -23.87 -1.49 4.90
CA PRO A 56 -22.54 -1.29 4.36
C PRO A 56 -22.61 -1.69 2.89
N THR A 57 -22.13 -0.82 2.02
CA THR A 57 -22.19 -1.06 0.58
C THR A 57 -20.97 -1.86 0.14
N ALA A 58 -21.02 -2.43 -1.07
CA ALA A 58 -19.88 -3.05 -1.74
C ALA A 58 -18.59 -2.21 -1.68
N ARG A 59 -18.73 -0.87 -1.54
CA ARG A 59 -17.65 0.11 -1.47
C ARG A 59 -17.01 0.21 -0.08
N ASP A 60 -17.79 0.12 1.00
CA ASP A 60 -17.27 0.24 2.38
C ASP A 60 -16.30 -0.92 2.68
N TRP A 61 -16.68 -2.15 2.30
CA TRP A 61 -15.79 -3.30 2.45
C TRP A 61 -14.52 -3.24 1.59
N ARG A 62 -14.56 -2.56 0.43
CA ARG A 62 -13.36 -2.35 -0.39
C ARG A 62 -12.40 -1.38 0.28
N TRP A 63 -12.91 -0.33 0.91
CA TRP A 63 -12.10 0.62 1.67
C TRP A 63 -11.44 -0.04 2.89
N ASP A 64 -12.19 -0.84 3.64
CA ASP A 64 -11.69 -1.59 4.81
C ASP A 64 -10.66 -2.66 4.45
N SER A 65 -10.56 -3.06 3.17
CA SER A 65 -9.54 -3.99 2.69
C SER A 65 -8.14 -3.38 2.54
N LEU A 66 -8.03 -2.05 2.58
CA LEU A 66 -6.76 -1.35 2.53
C LEU A 66 -6.05 -1.47 3.88
N THR A 67 -4.72 -1.62 3.83
CA THR A 67 -3.91 -1.44 5.03
C THR A 67 -3.90 0.03 5.43
N GLU A 68 -3.64 0.32 6.70
CA GLU A 68 -3.50 1.70 7.21
C GLU A 68 -2.58 2.56 6.33
N ARG A 69 -1.46 1.98 5.87
CA ARG A 69 -0.53 2.69 5.00
C ARG A 69 -1.09 2.97 3.61
N GLU A 70 -1.85 2.05 3.05
CA GLU A 70 -2.53 2.22 1.77
C GLU A 70 -3.64 3.27 1.88
N MET A 71 -4.40 3.29 2.99
CA MET A 71 -5.39 4.32 3.27
C MET A 71 -4.77 5.72 3.35
N GLN A 72 -3.63 5.87 4.04
CA GLN A 72 -2.90 7.14 4.11
C GLN A 72 -2.50 7.65 2.71
N VAL A 73 -1.92 6.77 1.89
CA VAL A 73 -1.54 7.09 0.50
C VAL A 73 -2.78 7.47 -0.33
N ALA A 74 -3.85 6.67 -0.25
CA ALA A 74 -5.11 6.90 -0.94
C ALA A 74 -5.70 8.28 -0.59
N ARG A 75 -5.78 8.62 0.70
CA ARG A 75 -6.28 9.94 1.16
C ARG A 75 -5.44 11.09 0.63
N LEU A 76 -4.11 10.96 0.61
CA LEU A 76 -3.24 12.00 0.06
C LEU A 76 -3.41 12.16 -1.46
N ILE A 77 -3.70 11.08 -2.17
CA ILE A 77 -4.03 11.11 -3.60
C ILE A 77 -5.33 11.87 -3.85
N ALA A 78 -6.38 11.60 -3.07
CA ALA A 78 -7.66 12.30 -3.14
C ALA A 78 -7.54 13.81 -2.87
N ARG A 79 -6.55 14.20 -2.07
CA ARG A 79 -6.16 15.61 -1.82
C ARG A 79 -5.33 16.24 -2.95
N GLY A 80 -5.00 15.50 -4.01
CA GLY A 80 -4.26 15.99 -5.17
C GLY A 80 -2.73 15.92 -5.06
N ASN A 81 -2.16 15.31 -4.00
CA ASN A 81 -0.71 15.28 -3.80
C ASN A 81 0.03 14.39 -4.82
N SER A 82 1.06 14.91 -5.47
CA SER A 82 1.97 14.14 -6.32
C SER A 82 2.69 13.02 -5.54
N ASN A 83 3.23 12.03 -6.24
CA ASN A 83 3.94 10.92 -5.59
C ASN A 83 5.17 11.41 -4.79
N ALA A 84 5.80 12.51 -5.24
CA ALA A 84 6.90 13.15 -4.51
C ALA A 84 6.43 13.86 -3.22
N GLU A 85 5.26 14.50 -3.25
CA GLU A 85 4.66 15.10 -2.05
C GLU A 85 4.21 14.04 -1.06
N ILE A 86 3.59 12.96 -1.53
CA ILE A 86 3.21 11.81 -0.71
C ILE A 86 4.46 11.20 -0.07
N ALA A 87 5.52 11.01 -0.85
CA ALA A 87 6.80 10.49 -0.37
C ALA A 87 7.36 11.35 0.78
N ARG A 88 7.36 12.68 0.62
CA ARG A 88 7.79 13.63 1.65
C ARG A 88 6.90 13.59 2.89
N ALA A 89 5.58 13.65 2.71
CA ALA A 89 4.61 13.65 3.81
C ALA A 89 4.68 12.38 4.65
N LEU A 90 5.01 11.26 4.01
CA LEU A 90 5.01 9.94 4.62
C LEU A 90 6.42 9.44 5.00
N GLY A 91 7.48 10.21 4.72
CA GLY A 91 8.86 9.86 5.04
C GLY A 91 9.39 8.63 4.29
N ILE A 92 8.95 8.38 3.06
CA ILE A 92 9.32 7.20 2.25
C ILE A 92 9.84 7.60 0.87
N LYS A 93 10.46 6.65 0.14
CA LYS A 93 10.93 6.89 -1.22
C LYS A 93 9.77 6.95 -2.22
N PRO A 94 9.85 7.75 -3.31
CA PRO A 94 8.81 7.81 -4.35
C PRO A 94 8.45 6.43 -4.93
N ARG A 95 9.45 5.58 -5.19
CA ARG A 95 9.23 4.20 -5.66
C ARG A 95 8.36 3.36 -4.71
N THR A 96 8.44 3.62 -3.41
CA THR A 96 7.62 2.94 -2.41
C THR A 96 6.17 3.43 -2.49
N VAL A 97 5.96 4.73 -2.76
CA VAL A 97 4.63 5.29 -3.03
C VAL A 97 4.01 4.63 -4.26
N ASP A 98 4.76 4.48 -5.36
CA ASP A 98 4.29 3.80 -6.57
C ASP A 98 3.84 2.37 -6.27
N ALA A 99 4.60 1.64 -5.47
CA ALA A 99 4.24 0.28 -5.05
C ALA A 99 2.96 0.24 -4.19
N HIS A 100 2.74 1.24 -3.33
CA HIS A 100 1.47 1.36 -2.60
C HIS A 100 0.31 1.68 -3.54
N ILE A 101 0.49 2.58 -4.51
CA ILE A 101 -0.53 2.94 -5.51
C ILE A 101 -0.97 1.71 -6.30
N GLN A 102 -0.03 0.90 -6.79
CA GLN A 102 -0.37 -0.31 -7.55
C GLN A 102 -1.18 -1.31 -6.72
N LYS A 103 -0.86 -1.47 -5.42
CA LYS A 103 -1.65 -2.31 -4.52
C LYS A 103 -3.04 -1.75 -4.29
N ILE A 104 -3.17 -0.44 -4.12
CA ILE A 104 -4.46 0.23 -3.97
C ILE A 104 -5.31 0.01 -5.22
N TYR A 105 -4.74 0.20 -6.41
CA TYR A 105 -5.43 -0.02 -7.68
C TYR A 105 -5.95 -1.45 -7.80
N SER A 106 -5.11 -2.45 -7.52
CA SER A 106 -5.54 -3.84 -7.52
C SER A 106 -6.60 -4.17 -6.46
N LYS A 107 -6.54 -3.56 -5.26
CA LYS A 107 -7.50 -3.85 -4.18
C LYS A 107 -8.86 -3.19 -4.40
N LEU A 108 -8.87 -1.97 -4.93
CA LEU A 108 -10.10 -1.21 -5.15
C LEU A 108 -10.69 -1.41 -6.55
N ASP A 109 -9.97 -2.12 -7.42
CA ASP A 109 -10.32 -2.34 -8.83
C ASP A 109 -10.45 -1.00 -9.60
N VAL A 110 -9.50 -0.10 -9.35
CA VAL A 110 -9.43 1.22 -10.01
C VAL A 110 -8.21 1.29 -10.92
N HIS A 111 -8.36 1.98 -12.03
CA HIS A 111 -7.40 1.98 -13.13
C HIS A 111 -6.73 3.33 -13.32
N SER A 112 -7.26 4.38 -12.68
CA SER A 112 -6.70 5.72 -12.78
C SER A 112 -6.65 6.45 -11.44
N ARG A 113 -5.75 7.42 -11.38
CA ARG A 113 -5.62 8.32 -10.22
C ARG A 113 -6.89 9.14 -10.01
N THR A 114 -7.52 9.57 -11.10
CA THR A 114 -8.77 10.34 -11.08
C THR A 114 -9.91 9.50 -10.54
N GLU A 115 -10.03 8.25 -10.99
CA GLU A 115 -11.01 7.29 -10.50
C GLU A 115 -10.81 7.00 -9.00
N LEU A 116 -9.57 6.78 -8.56
CA LEU A 116 -9.26 6.63 -7.13
C LEU A 116 -9.67 7.88 -6.33
N ALA A 117 -9.37 9.08 -6.83
CA ALA A 117 -9.71 10.32 -6.14
C ALA A 117 -11.23 10.53 -6.05
N TYR A 118 -11.97 10.16 -7.09
CA TYR A 118 -13.43 10.20 -7.12
C TYR A 118 -14.04 9.23 -6.09
N LEU A 119 -13.57 7.97 -6.10
CA LEU A 119 -14.04 6.94 -5.18
C LEU A 119 -13.83 7.34 -3.71
N ILE A 120 -12.69 7.94 -3.38
CA ILE A 120 -12.38 8.34 -1.99
C ILE A 120 -13.22 9.53 -1.55
N ARG A 121 -13.47 10.50 -2.44
CA ARG A 121 -14.31 11.66 -2.12
C ARG A 121 -15.73 11.22 -1.77
N ASP A 122 -16.29 10.35 -2.60
CA ASP A 122 -17.61 9.74 -2.38
C ASP A 122 -17.72 8.92 -1.08
N LEU A 123 -16.61 8.41 -0.53
CA LEU A 123 -16.58 7.70 0.76
C LEU A 123 -16.44 8.62 1.99
N VAL A 124 -16.00 9.86 1.79
CA VAL A 124 -15.78 10.84 2.87
C VAL A 124 -16.95 11.81 3.00
N ASP A 125 -17.76 11.94 1.95
CA ASP A 125 -19.01 12.71 1.90
C ASP A 125 -20.22 11.87 2.38
#